data_AF-A0A9D1VKK7-F1
#
_entry.id   AF-A0A9D1VKK7-F1
#
_cell.length_a   1.000
_cell.length_b   1.000
_cell.length_c   1.000
_cell.angle_alpha   90.00
_cell.angle_beta   90.00
_cell.angle_gamma   90.00
#
_symmetry.space_group_name_H-M   'P 1'
#
loop_
_entity.id
_entity.type
_entity.pdbx_description
1 polymer ?
#
loop_
_entity_poly.entity_id
_entity_poly.type
_entity_poly.pdbx_seq_one_letter_code
_entity_poly.pdbx_strand_id
1 'polypeptide(L)' 'TLVCDENGYAETKDLPYGIYTVHQTKGWEGREMIGDFDVYISSDGEVYRYLINNRLFESYIKVQSLCLSEGCRRHT' A
#
# COMPACT_ATOMS: atom_id res chain seq x y z
N THR A 1 -9.00 -15.89 -5.26
CA THR A 1 -8.99 -14.42 -5.34
C THR A 1 -10.12 -13.89 -4.49
N LEU A 2 -9.86 -12.95 -3.60
CA LEU A 2 -10.90 -12.29 -2.81
C LEU A 2 -11.32 -11.00 -3.52
N VAL A 3 -12.61 -10.71 -3.49
CA VAL A 3 -13.17 -9.48 -4.04
C VAL A 3 -13.81 -8.73 -2.89
N CYS A 4 -13.35 -7.50 -2.64
CA CYS A 4 -13.94 -6.64 -1.63
C CYS A 4 -15.29 -6.11 -2.09
N ASP A 5 -16.22 -6.00 -1.15
CA ASP A 5 -17.51 -5.33 -1.36
C ASP A 5 -17.38 -3.80 -1.36
N GLU A 6 -18.51 -3.10 -1.41
CA GLU A 6 -18.59 -1.63 -1.39
C GLU A 6 -17.98 -0.98 -0.14
N ASN A 7 -17.92 -1.73 0.98
CA ASN A 7 -17.35 -1.26 2.24
C ASN A 7 -15.89 -1.66 2.43
N GLY A 8 -15.29 -2.34 1.45
CA GLY A 8 -13.91 -2.83 1.52
C GLY A 8 -13.76 -4.12 2.33
N TYR A 9 -14.85 -4.86 2.55
CA TYR A 9 -14.84 -6.11 3.30
C TYR A 9 -14.77 -7.32 2.35
N ALA A 10 -13.96 -8.30 2.71
CA ALA A 10 -13.89 -9.60 2.05
C ALA A 10 -13.57 -10.68 3.09
N GLU A 11 -14.12 -11.87 2.89
CA GLU A 11 -13.91 -13.03 3.74
C GLU A 11 -13.53 -14.25 2.89
N THR A 12 -12.59 -15.04 3.37
CA THR A 12 -12.21 -16.32 2.73
C THR A 12 -13.19 -17.42 3.14
N LYS A 13 -13.21 -18.51 2.38
CA LYS A 13 -13.71 -19.78 2.90
C LYS A 13 -12.76 -20.33 3.97
N ASP A 14 -13.14 -21.41 4.65
CA ASP A 14 -12.26 -22.11 5.58
C ASP A 14 -10.95 -22.49 4.88
N LEU A 15 -9.84 -22.12 5.52
CA LEU A 15 -8.49 -22.38 5.03
C LEU A 15 -7.81 -23.40 5.95
N PRO A 16 -7.05 -24.35 5.38
CA PRO A 16 -6.17 -25.22 6.16
C PRO A 16 -5.15 -24.44 6.99
N TYR A 17 -4.57 -25.10 7.98
CA TYR A 17 -3.46 -24.53 8.74
C TYR A 17 -2.25 -24.29 7.86
N GLY A 18 -1.62 -23.13 8.06
CA GLY A 18 -0.46 -22.74 7.29
C GLY A 18 -0.19 -21.25 7.30
N ILE A 19 0.86 -20.89 6.57
CA ILE A 19 1.23 -19.50 6.28
C ILE A 19 0.78 -19.20 4.85
N TYR A 20 0.02 -18.13 4.69
CA TYR A 20 -0.47 -17.66 3.40
C TYR A 20 0.03 -16.25 3.14
N THR A 21 0.63 -16.04 1.97
CA THR A 21 0.98 -14.69 1.51
C THR A 21 -0.20 -14.10 0.76
N VAL A 22 -0.65 -12.92 1.18
CA VAL A 22 -1.72 -12.17 0.52
C VAL A 22 -1.08 -11.14 -0.41
N HIS A 23 -1.40 -11.26 -1.71
CA HIS A 23 -0.93 -10.36 -2.75
C HIS A 23 -2.09 -9.53 -3.31
N GLN A 24 -1.97 -8.20 -3.26
CA GLN A 24 -2.98 -7.31 -3.82
C GLN A 24 -2.90 -7.27 -5.34
N THR A 25 -3.89 -7.84 -6.02
CA THR A 25 -3.92 -7.90 -7.49
C THR A 25 -4.62 -6.71 -8.16
N LYS A 26 -5.48 -6.01 -7.41
CA LYS A 26 -6.26 -4.87 -7.90
C LYS A 26 -6.37 -3.81 -6.81
N GLY A 27 -6.32 -2.54 -7.20
CA GLY A 27 -6.50 -1.38 -6.34
C GLY A 27 -7.34 -0.31 -7.04
N TRP A 28 -7.62 0.78 -6.33
CA TRP A 28 -8.23 1.97 -6.93
C TRP A 28 -7.17 2.88 -7.51
N GLU A 29 -7.53 3.63 -8.54
CA GLU A 29 -6.65 4.60 -9.17
C GLU A 29 -6.19 5.65 -8.15
N GLY A 30 -4.90 6.02 -8.20
CA GLY A 30 -4.30 7.01 -7.29
C GLY A 30 -3.95 6.49 -5.89
N ARG A 31 -4.01 5.17 -5.65
CA ARG A 31 -3.54 4.55 -4.40
C ARG A 31 -2.36 3.63 -4.66
N GLU A 32 -1.42 3.62 -3.71
CA GLU A 32 -0.29 2.70 -3.75
C GLU A 32 -0.78 1.29 -3.41
N MET A 33 -0.31 0.28 -4.15
CA MET A 33 -0.63 -1.11 -3.80
C MET A 33 0.08 -1.45 -2.49
N ILE A 34 -0.63 -2.13 -1.59
CA ILE A 34 -0.01 -2.67 -0.39
C ILE A 34 0.92 -3.81 -0.79
N GLY A 35 2.10 -3.86 -0.17
CA GLY A 35 3.04 -4.96 -0.35
C GLY A 35 2.49 -6.28 0.20
N ASP A 36 3.11 -7.37 -0.22
CA ASP A 36 2.73 -8.70 0.23
C ASP A 36 2.88 -8.82 1.75
N PHE A 37 1.92 -9.48 2.38
CA PHE A 37 1.95 -9.76 3.81
C PHE A 37 1.52 -11.19 4.11
N ASP A 38 2.09 -11.75 5.17
CA ASP A 38 1.84 -13.12 5.56
C ASP A 38 0.75 -13.22 6.64
N VAL A 39 -0.11 -14.21 6.46
CA VAL A 39 -1.21 -14.58 7.36
C VAL A 39 -0.91 -15.95 7.92
N TYR A 40 -0.95 -16.09 9.24
CA TYR A 40 -0.71 -17.36 9.92
C TYR A 40 -2.02 -17.92 10.48
N ILE A 41 -2.43 -19.07 9.96
CA ILE A 41 -3.66 -19.76 10.36
C ILE A 41 -3.25 -21.00 11.15
N SER A 42 -3.66 -21.06 12.41
CA SER A 42 -3.18 -22.09 13.34
C SER A 42 -4.24 -22.66 14.28
N SER A 43 -5.50 -22.27 14.13
CA SER A 43 -6.59 -22.72 15.00
C SER A 43 -7.89 -22.83 14.23
N ASP A 44 -8.65 -23.90 14.49
CA ASP A 44 -9.99 -24.10 13.92
C ASP A 44 -10.98 -23.10 14.50
N GLY A 45 -11.86 -22.58 13.64
CA GLY A 45 -12.94 -21.67 14.06
C GLY A 45 -12.50 -20.26 14.44
N GLU A 46 -11.21 -19.94 14.33
CA GLU A 46 -10.69 -18.61 14.62
C GLU A 46 -10.79 -17.69 13.40
N VAL A 47 -11.24 -16.45 13.63
CA VAL A 47 -11.35 -15.42 12.59
C VAL A 47 -10.18 -14.45 12.72
N TYR A 48 -9.24 -14.52 11.78
CA TYR A 48 -8.07 -13.65 11.74
C TYR A 48 -8.38 -12.35 10.98
N ARG A 49 -8.51 -11.23 11.70
CA ARG A 49 -8.88 -9.92 11.14
C ARG A 49 -7.65 -9.06 10.84
N TYR A 50 -7.51 -8.65 9.58
CA TYR A 50 -6.46 -7.73 9.13
C TYR A 50 -7.07 -6.39 8.70
N LEU A 51 -6.64 -5.29 9.33
CA LEU A 51 -6.98 -3.93 8.93
C LEU A 51 -5.88 -3.41 8.01
N ILE A 52 -6.15 -3.39 6.71
CA ILE A 52 -5.16 -2.99 5.71
C ILE A 52 -5.44 -1.54 5.29
N ASN A 53 -4.52 -0.64 5.62
CA ASN A 53 -4.64 0.78 5.27
C ASN A 53 -4.07 1.01 3.87
N ASN A 54 -4.96 1.23 2.89
CA ASN A 54 -4.60 1.58 1.52
C ASN A 54 -4.36 3.11 1.44
N ARG A 55 -3.19 3.56 1.88
CA ARG A 55 -2.83 4.99 1.98
C ARG A 55 -2.84 5.65 0.59
N LEU A 56 -3.27 6.92 0.53
CA LEU A 56 -3.15 7.74 -0.68
C LEU A 56 -1.66 7.87 -1.06
N PHE A 57 -1.38 7.71 -2.36
CA PHE A 57 -0.03 7.91 -2.89
C PHE A 57 0.31 9.41 -2.84
N GLU A 58 1.29 9.80 -2.03
CA GLU A 58 1.82 11.16 -1.95
C GLU A 58 3.20 11.21 -2.62
N SER A 59 3.28 11.66 -3.88
CA SER A 59 4.58 11.90 -4.52
C SER A 59 5.14 13.25 -4.04
N TYR A 60 6.23 13.23 -3.27
CA TYR A 60 6.95 14.44 -2.87
C TYR A 60 7.92 14.89 -3.99
N ILE A 61 7.56 15.94 -4.73
CA ILE A 61 8.48 16.57 -5.70
C ILE A 61 9.38 17.56 -4.94
N LYS A 62 10.65 17.19 -4.72
CA LYS A 62 11.67 18.12 -4.21
C LYS A 62 12.36 18.84 -5.36
N VAL A 63 11.91 20.06 -5.68
CA VAL A 63 12.64 20.95 -6.60
C VAL A 63 13.79 21.60 -5.83
N GLN A 64 15.04 21.19 -6.09
CA GLN A 64 16.21 21.94 -5.64
C GLN A 64 16.60 22.94 -6.73
N SER A 65 16.40 24.23 -6.47
CA SER A 65 17.02 25.29 -7.25
C SER A 65 18.50 25.36 -6.87
N LEU A 66 19.37 24.80 -7.71
CA LEU A 66 20.80 25.02 -7.60
C LEU A 66 21.09 26.46 -8.05
N CYS A 67 21.33 27.36 -7.10
CA CYS A 67 21.98 28.62 -7.41
C CYS A 67 23.41 28.31 -7.84
N LEU A 68 23.66 28.23 -9.16
CA LEU A 68 25.01 28.32 -9.69
C LEU A 68 25.48 29.75 -9.43
N SER A 69 26.26 29.91 -8.38
CA SER A 69 26.84 31.18 -7.97
C SER A 69 27.93 31.60 -8.94
N GLU A 70 27.61 31.91 -10.20
CA GLU A 70 28.45 32.71 -11.08
C GLU A 70 27.56 33.54 -12.01
N GLY A 71 27.24 34.77 -11.60
CA GLY A 71 26.55 35.69 -12.51
C GLY A 71 25.87 36.92 -11.95
N CYS A 72 25.77 37.13 -10.62
CA CYS A 72 25.25 38.41 -10.12
C CYS A 72 26.35 39.48 -10.08
N ARG A 73 26.89 39.86 -11.25
CA ARG A 73 27.57 41.14 -11.43
C ARG A 73 26.47 42.19 -11.62
N ARG A 74 26.27 43.05 -10.62
CA ARG A 74 25.56 44.32 -10.85
C ARG A 74 26.39 45.13 -11.85
N HIS A 75 25.79 45.46 -12.97
CA HIS A 75 26.27 46.50 -13.87
C HIS A 75 25.47 47.77 -13.59
N THR A 76 26.23 48.87 -13.65
CA THR A 76 25.90 50.30 -13.42
C THR A 76 25.50 50.69 -12.00
#